data_AF-A0A543DNT4-F1
#
_entry.id   AF-A0A543DNT4-F1
#
_cell.length_a   1.000
_cell.length_b   1.000
_cell.length_c   1.000
_cell.angle_alpha   90.00
_cell.angle_beta   90.00
_cell.angle_gamma   90.00
#
_symmetry.space_group_name_H-M   'P 1'
#
loop_
_entity.id
_entity.type
_entity.pdbx_description
1 polymer ?
#
loop_
_entity_poly.entity_id
_entity_poly.type
_entity_poly.pdbx_seq_one_letter_code
_entity_poly.pdbx_strand_id
1 'polypeptide(L)'
;MIGGGWHHWVGTFTGVAVLTVVLLPVAVLVVCALAAGRSATGTASTWAWRRSLAEVGIVYGTVPWVWMTMMPGSRAGEVPGRVSLVPLADLLAMDRGQVVGNLLVFAALGFFAPLRFAALASVARVLALAAGCSVLVETAQYALQLDRVSSVDDVLLNAAGAAAAALASRRWWRTAPGAPPARPAAVAPVPGR
;
A
#
# COMPACT_ATOMS: atom_id res chain seq x y z
N MET A 1 -14.73 -23.54 -25.97
CA MET A 1 -15.68 -22.44 -25.75
C MET A 1 -15.07 -21.47 -24.75
N ILE A 2 -14.62 -20.30 -25.19
CA ILE A 2 -14.14 -19.22 -24.31
C ILE A 2 -15.39 -18.49 -23.80
N GLY A 3 -16.14 -19.16 -22.94
CA GLY A 3 -17.37 -18.65 -22.34
C GLY A 3 -17.08 -18.07 -20.97
N GLY A 4 -16.51 -16.86 -20.94
CA GLY A 4 -16.28 -16.13 -19.70
C GLY A 4 -16.33 -14.65 -20.00
N GLY A 5 -17.49 -14.01 -19.79
CA GLY A 5 -17.66 -12.58 -20.00
C GLY A 5 -16.73 -11.75 -19.10
N TRP A 6 -16.77 -10.42 -19.24
CA TRP A 6 -15.99 -9.45 -18.46
C TRP A 6 -15.92 -9.76 -16.95
N HIS A 7 -16.99 -10.32 -16.38
CA HIS A 7 -17.08 -10.79 -14.99
C HIS A 7 -15.96 -11.74 -14.54
N HIS A 8 -15.43 -12.61 -15.41
CA HIS A 8 -14.33 -13.50 -15.03
C HIS A 8 -13.03 -12.73 -14.75
N TRP A 9 -12.78 -11.66 -15.50
CA TRP A 9 -11.58 -10.83 -15.37
C TRP A 9 -11.60 -9.95 -14.12
N VAL A 10 -12.78 -9.51 -13.70
CA VAL A 10 -12.94 -8.51 -12.62
C VAL A 10 -13.57 -9.08 -11.34
N GLY A 11 -14.14 -10.28 -11.41
CA GLY A 11 -14.87 -10.93 -10.31
C GLY A 11 -14.21 -12.21 -9.79
N THR A 12 -12.99 -12.52 -10.23
CA THR A 12 -12.24 -13.69 -9.73
C THR A 12 -10.84 -13.30 -9.30
N PHE A 13 -10.28 -14.02 -8.33
CA PHE A 13 -8.89 -13.85 -7.90
C PHE A 13 -7.92 -13.99 -9.06
N THR A 14 -8.08 -15.05 -9.87
CA THR A 14 -7.23 -15.30 -11.04
C THR A 14 -7.35 -14.18 -12.08
N GLY A 15 -8.58 -13.72 -12.35
CA GLY A 15 -8.83 -12.62 -13.29
C GLY A 15 -8.13 -11.33 -12.86
N VAL A 16 -8.31 -10.92 -11.60
CA VAL A 16 -7.68 -9.71 -11.05
C VAL A 16 -6.16 -9.86 -11.02
N ALA A 17 -5.63 -11.02 -10.66
CA ALA A 17 -4.19 -11.28 -10.69
C ALA A 17 -3.60 -11.16 -12.10
N VAL A 18 -4.23 -11.78 -13.10
CA VAL A 18 -3.79 -11.68 -14.49
C VAL A 18 -3.91 -10.23 -14.99
N LEU A 19 -5.03 -9.56 -14.69
CA LEU A 19 -5.24 -8.16 -15.06
C LEU A 19 -4.15 -7.26 -14.47
N THR A 20 -3.79 -7.48 -13.21
CA THR A 20 -2.70 -6.76 -12.54
C THR A 20 -1.41 -6.93 -13.34
N VAL A 21 -1.01 -8.17 -13.61
CA VAL A 21 0.22 -8.45 -14.40
C VAL A 21 0.19 -7.80 -15.78
N VAL A 22 -0.94 -7.88 -16.49
CA VAL A 22 -1.13 -7.27 -17.81
C VAL A 22 -1.04 -5.74 -17.76
N LEU A 23 -1.47 -5.10 -16.66
CA LEU A 23 -1.40 -3.66 -16.47
C LEU A 23 -0.03 -3.16 -15.98
N LEU A 24 0.92 -4.05 -15.66
CA LEU A 24 2.27 -3.65 -15.24
C LEU A 24 2.96 -2.70 -16.23
N PRO A 25 2.97 -2.95 -17.56
CA PRO A 25 3.58 -2.04 -18.52
C PRO A 25 2.90 -0.68 -18.53
N VAL A 26 1.57 -0.64 -18.35
CA VAL A 26 0.81 0.61 -18.25
C VAL A 26 1.23 1.39 -17.01
N ALA A 27 1.36 0.74 -15.86
CA ALA A 27 1.85 1.37 -14.64
C ALA A 27 3.25 1.96 -14.82
N VAL A 28 4.16 1.25 -15.51
CA VAL A 28 5.49 1.75 -15.85
C VAL A 28 5.40 2.98 -16.75
N LEU A 29 4.58 2.96 -17.80
CA LEU A 29 4.38 4.11 -18.69
C LEU A 29 3.83 5.32 -17.93
N VAL A 30 2.91 5.13 -16.99
CA VAL A 30 2.40 6.20 -16.14
C VAL A 30 3.51 6.80 -15.26
N VAL A 31 4.38 5.97 -14.68
CA VAL A 31 5.56 6.47 -13.93
C VAL A 31 6.44 7.33 -14.84
N CYS A 32 6.75 6.85 -16.05
CA CYS A 32 7.57 7.57 -17.01
C CYS A 32 6.94 8.91 -17.42
N ALA A 33 5.64 8.91 -17.75
CA ALA A 33 4.92 10.11 -18.14
C ALA A 33 4.87 11.16 -17.01
N LEU A 34 4.58 10.73 -15.78
CA LEU A 34 4.57 11.61 -14.61
C LEU A 34 5.97 12.17 -14.32
N ALA A 35 7.01 11.34 -14.41
CA ALA A 35 8.39 11.76 -14.17
C ALA A 35 8.88 12.74 -15.24
N ALA A 36 8.56 12.48 -16.52
CA ALA A 36 8.88 13.37 -17.63
C ALA A 36 8.16 14.72 -17.49
N GLY A 37 6.85 14.72 -17.23
CA GLY A 37 6.08 15.95 -17.03
C GLY A 37 6.60 16.80 -15.85
N ARG A 38 6.99 16.17 -14.74
CA ARG A 38 7.58 16.86 -13.57
C ARG A 38 8.98 17.41 -13.83
N SER A 39 9.78 16.68 -14.62
CA SER A 39 11.11 17.14 -14.99
C SER A 39 11.01 18.35 -15.94
N ALA A 40 10.03 18.35 -16.84
CA ALA A 40 9.76 19.47 -17.74
C ALA A 40 9.33 20.75 -16.99
N THR A 41 8.70 20.63 -15.81
CA THR A 41 8.31 21.77 -14.97
C THR A 41 9.40 22.22 -13.98
N GLY A 42 10.65 21.76 -14.17
CA GLY A 42 11.81 22.22 -13.39
C GLY A 42 12.09 21.45 -12.10
N THR A 43 11.39 20.33 -11.86
CA THR A 43 11.69 19.46 -10.72
C THR A 43 12.98 18.68 -10.99
N ALA A 44 13.86 18.54 -9.99
CA ALA A 44 15.07 17.71 -10.12
C ALA A 44 14.69 16.28 -10.55
N SER A 45 15.28 15.80 -11.66
CA SER A 45 14.87 14.56 -12.33
C SER A 45 14.78 13.36 -11.38
N THR A 46 15.78 13.17 -10.51
CA THR A 46 15.78 12.08 -9.52
C THR A 46 14.59 12.13 -8.56
N TRP A 47 14.18 13.32 -8.13
CA TRP A 47 13.02 13.47 -7.24
C TRP A 47 11.70 13.28 -7.99
N ALA A 48 11.62 13.77 -9.24
CA ALA A 48 10.48 13.53 -10.11
C ALA A 48 10.20 12.04 -10.31
N TRP A 49 11.24 11.24 -10.59
CA TRP A 49 11.14 9.78 -10.71
C TRP A 49 10.74 9.10 -9.40
N ARG A 50 11.42 9.42 -8.30
CA ARG A 50 11.13 8.83 -6.98
C ARG A 50 9.68 9.08 -6.54
N ARG A 51 9.20 10.31 -6.72
CA ARG A 51 7.82 10.69 -6.36
C ARG A 51 6.81 9.97 -7.24
N SER A 52 7.05 9.90 -8.55
CA SER A 52 6.16 9.20 -9.50
C SER A 52 6.09 7.71 -9.20
N LEU A 53 7.24 7.08 -8.95
CA LEU A 53 7.31 5.67 -8.58
C LEU A 53 6.58 5.40 -7.27
N ALA A 54 6.74 6.26 -6.25
CA ALA A 54 6.06 6.06 -4.98
C ALA A 54 4.53 6.20 -5.10
N GLU A 55 4.05 7.19 -5.84
CA GLU A 55 2.60 7.39 -6.04
C GLU A 55 1.97 6.23 -6.81
N VAL A 56 2.55 5.84 -7.94
CA VAL A 56 2.03 4.71 -8.74
C VAL A 56 2.20 3.39 -7.98
N GLY A 57 3.33 3.19 -7.31
CA GLY A 57 3.60 2.00 -6.51
C GLY A 57 2.62 1.79 -5.37
N ILE A 58 2.17 2.87 -4.70
CA ILE A 58 1.09 2.79 -3.70
C ILE A 58 -0.19 2.27 -4.35
N VAL A 59 -0.63 2.88 -5.45
CA VAL A 59 -1.92 2.55 -6.09
C VAL A 59 -1.87 1.14 -6.70
N TYR A 60 -0.95 0.93 -7.63
CA TYR A 60 -0.82 -0.31 -8.38
C TYR A 60 -0.48 -1.50 -7.48
N GLY A 61 0.33 -1.28 -6.44
CA GLY A 61 0.74 -2.34 -5.52
C GLY A 61 -0.28 -2.65 -4.41
N THR A 62 -1.28 -1.81 -4.15
CA THR A 62 -2.24 -1.99 -3.03
C THR A 62 -3.65 -2.27 -3.54
N VAL A 63 -4.11 -1.56 -4.57
CA VAL A 63 -5.50 -1.66 -5.05
C VAL A 63 -5.90 -3.07 -5.47
N PRO A 64 -5.09 -3.85 -6.23
CA PRO A 64 -5.48 -5.20 -6.60
C PRO A 64 -5.69 -6.13 -5.39
N TRP A 65 -4.89 -5.96 -4.34
CA TRP A 65 -5.03 -6.77 -3.12
C TRP A 65 -6.31 -6.41 -2.36
N VAL A 66 -6.56 -5.11 -2.13
CA VAL A 66 -7.79 -4.66 -1.49
C VAL A 66 -9.02 -5.07 -2.30
N TRP A 67 -8.94 -5.01 -3.63
CA TRP A 67 -10.00 -5.52 -4.49
C TRP A 67 -10.23 -7.02 -4.23
N MET A 68 -9.17 -7.82 -4.27
CA MET A 68 -9.29 -9.25 -4.04
C MET A 68 -9.88 -9.59 -2.66
N THR A 69 -9.57 -8.83 -1.61
CA THR A 69 -10.17 -9.03 -0.28
C THR A 69 -11.64 -8.58 -0.19
N MET A 70 -12.04 -7.59 -0.98
CA MET A 70 -13.44 -7.13 -1.10
C MET A 70 -14.29 -7.99 -2.04
N MET A 71 -13.75 -9.02 -2.69
CA MET A 71 -14.57 -9.88 -3.54
C MET A 71 -15.52 -10.76 -2.71
N PRO A 72 -16.82 -10.77 -3.04
CA PRO A 72 -17.82 -11.55 -2.33
C PRO A 72 -17.53 -13.05 -2.40
N GLY A 73 -17.74 -13.75 -1.29
CA GLY A 73 -17.79 -15.20 -1.26
C GLY A 73 -19.05 -15.75 -1.92
N SER A 74 -19.12 -17.07 -2.09
CA SER A 74 -20.22 -17.76 -2.78
C SER A 74 -21.58 -17.57 -2.12
N ARG A 75 -21.63 -17.19 -0.84
CA ARG A 75 -22.87 -16.99 -0.07
C ARG A 75 -23.01 -15.55 0.43
N ALA A 76 -22.35 -14.60 -0.23
CA ALA A 76 -22.40 -13.20 0.17
C ALA A 76 -23.84 -12.66 0.14
N GLY A 77 -24.27 -11.98 1.21
CA GLY A 77 -25.64 -11.51 1.40
C GLY A 77 -26.66 -12.60 1.79
N GLU A 78 -26.29 -13.88 1.77
CA GLU A 78 -27.15 -14.98 2.22
C GLU A 78 -26.88 -15.37 3.69
N VAL A 79 -25.64 -15.18 4.15
CA VAL A 79 -25.22 -15.48 5.53
C VAL A 79 -24.86 -14.19 6.27
N PRO A 80 -25.21 -14.11 7.57
CA PRO A 80 -24.77 -12.99 8.41
C PRO A 80 -23.25 -12.85 8.42
N GLY A 81 -22.77 -11.61 8.55
CA GLY A 81 -21.35 -11.32 8.77
C GLY A 81 -20.83 -12.06 10.00
N ARG A 82 -19.65 -12.67 9.88
CA ARG A 82 -18.99 -13.40 10.97
C ARG A 82 -17.85 -12.53 11.51
N VAL A 83 -17.61 -12.58 12.82
CA VAL A 83 -16.51 -11.84 13.46
C VAL A 83 -15.66 -12.77 14.33
N SER A 84 -14.34 -12.57 14.29
CA SER A 84 -13.37 -13.24 15.15
C SER A 84 -12.52 -12.18 15.84
N LEU A 85 -12.79 -11.97 17.13
CA LEU A 85 -12.13 -10.94 17.94
C LEU A 85 -11.04 -11.50 18.85
N VAL A 86 -10.87 -12.82 18.89
CA VAL A 86 -9.85 -13.48 19.69
C VAL A 86 -8.55 -13.49 18.90
N PRO A 87 -7.52 -12.74 19.32
CA PRO A 87 -6.25 -12.72 18.59
C PRO A 87 -5.63 -14.11 18.54
N LEU A 88 -4.98 -14.40 17.43
CA LEU A 88 -4.24 -15.63 17.09
C LEU A 88 -5.11 -16.88 16.87
N ALA A 89 -6.43 -16.80 17.08
CA ALA A 89 -7.31 -17.96 16.91
C ALA A 89 -7.46 -18.35 15.44
N ASP A 90 -7.66 -17.38 14.55
CA ASP A 90 -7.83 -17.62 13.12
C ASP A 90 -6.46 -17.90 12.48
N LEU A 91 -5.41 -17.24 12.96
CA LEU A 91 -4.05 -17.43 12.48
C LEU A 91 -3.59 -18.90 12.56
N LEU A 92 -3.99 -19.63 13.61
CA LEU A 92 -3.66 -21.04 13.78
C LEU A 92 -4.41 -21.97 12.82
N ALA A 93 -5.57 -21.53 12.32
CA ALA A 93 -6.37 -22.25 11.35
C ALA A 93 -6.08 -21.84 9.89
N MET A 94 -5.38 -20.72 9.68
CA MET A 94 -5.05 -20.22 8.34
C MET A 94 -4.05 -21.11 7.61
N ASP A 95 -4.27 -21.25 6.30
CA ASP A 95 -3.26 -21.79 5.42
C ASP A 95 -2.15 -20.75 5.10
N ARG A 96 -1.02 -21.23 4.58
CA ARG A 96 0.13 -20.37 4.25
C ARG A 96 -0.20 -19.29 3.22
N GLY A 97 -1.09 -19.58 2.27
CA GLY A 97 -1.53 -18.64 1.25
C GLY A 97 -2.33 -17.48 1.85
N GLN A 98 -3.19 -17.74 2.83
CA GLN A 98 -3.91 -16.70 3.56
C GLN A 98 -2.96 -15.80 4.36
N VAL A 99 -2.01 -16.39 5.08
CA VAL A 99 -1.00 -15.62 5.83
C VAL A 99 -0.20 -14.72 4.90
N VAL A 100 0.32 -15.27 3.80
CA VAL A 100 1.08 -14.50 2.80
C VAL A 100 0.20 -13.45 2.13
N GLY A 101 -1.03 -13.79 1.78
CA GLY A 101 -1.98 -12.89 1.14
C GLY A 101 -2.23 -11.64 2.00
N ASN A 102 -2.55 -11.83 3.27
CA ASN A 102 -2.75 -10.73 4.22
C ASN A 102 -1.48 -9.88 4.40
N LEU A 103 -0.31 -10.50 4.60
CA LEU A 103 0.96 -9.75 4.68
C LEU A 103 1.22 -8.87 3.45
N LEU A 104 0.69 -9.22 2.28
CA LEU A 104 0.89 -8.47 1.04
C LEU A 104 -0.11 -7.32 0.85
N VAL A 105 -1.29 -7.33 1.49
CA VAL A 105 -2.38 -6.38 1.23
C VAL A 105 -1.93 -4.93 1.31
N PHE A 106 -1.24 -4.55 2.39
CA PHE A 106 -0.71 -3.19 2.57
C PHE A 106 0.82 -3.10 2.47
N ALA A 107 1.50 -4.13 1.97
CA ALA A 107 2.95 -4.12 1.83
C ALA A 107 3.43 -2.98 0.91
N ALA A 108 2.79 -2.79 -0.25
CA ALA A 108 3.14 -1.71 -1.16
C ALA A 108 2.89 -0.32 -0.54
N LEU A 109 1.74 -0.13 0.12
CA LEU A 109 1.44 1.08 0.89
C LEU A 109 2.56 1.34 1.92
N GLY A 110 2.95 0.34 2.70
CA GLY A 110 4.00 0.45 3.70
C GLY A 110 5.39 0.75 3.12
N PHE A 111 5.72 0.17 1.96
CA PHE A 111 6.99 0.42 1.29
C PHE A 111 7.08 1.85 0.76
N PHE A 112 6.05 2.32 0.06
CA PHE A 112 6.10 3.55 -0.73
C PHE A 112 5.58 4.79 0.01
N ALA A 113 4.65 4.65 0.97
CA ALA A 113 4.10 5.81 1.68
C ALA A 113 5.16 6.66 2.42
N PRO A 114 6.15 6.08 3.13
CA PRO A 114 7.24 6.84 3.75
C PRO A 114 8.11 7.61 2.74
N LEU A 115 8.22 7.10 1.51
CA LEU A 115 8.98 7.75 0.43
C LEU A 115 8.22 8.95 -0.14
N ARG A 116 6.89 8.92 -0.06
CA ARG A 116 6.00 9.95 -0.61
C ARG A 116 5.59 11.01 0.40
N PHE A 117 5.39 10.63 1.65
CA PHE A 117 4.86 11.49 2.71
C PHE A 117 5.82 11.49 3.89
N ALA A 118 6.50 12.63 4.11
CA ALA A 118 7.43 12.79 5.23
C ALA A 118 6.74 12.56 6.59
N ALA A 119 5.45 12.88 6.71
CA ALA A 119 4.65 12.59 7.89
C ALA A 119 4.57 11.08 8.20
N LEU A 120 4.71 10.21 7.21
CA LEU A 120 4.68 8.75 7.35
C LEU A 120 6.08 8.12 7.38
N ALA A 121 7.16 8.91 7.48
CA ALA A 121 8.54 8.43 7.60
C ALA A 121 8.86 7.83 8.99
N SER A 122 7.98 6.95 9.48
CA SER A 122 8.09 6.21 10.74
C SER A 122 7.34 4.89 10.61
N VAL A 123 7.99 3.80 11.00
CA VAL A 123 7.39 2.45 10.96
C VAL A 123 6.14 2.38 11.83
N ALA A 124 6.14 3.03 13.00
CA ALA A 124 4.97 3.08 13.87
C ALA A 124 3.78 3.80 13.22
N ARG A 125 4.04 4.87 12.45
CA ARG A 125 2.98 5.60 11.72
C ARG A 125 2.45 4.80 10.54
N VAL A 126 3.31 4.08 9.84
CA VAL A 126 2.88 3.15 8.78
C VAL A 126 2.04 2.03 9.37
N LEU A 127 2.48 1.43 10.49
CA LEU A 127 1.75 0.38 11.18
C LEU A 127 0.36 0.88 11.60
N ALA A 128 0.27 2.07 12.20
CA ALA A 128 -1.01 2.67 12.57
C ALA A 128 -1.92 2.96 11.36
N LEU A 129 -1.36 3.48 10.27
CA LEU A 129 -2.09 3.70 9.02
C LEU A 129 -2.63 2.38 8.46
N ALA A 130 -1.79 1.35 8.35
CA ALA A 130 -2.17 0.05 7.80
C ALA A 130 -3.19 -0.66 8.69
N ALA A 131 -3.05 -0.59 10.02
CA ALA A 131 -4.05 -1.10 10.95
C ALA A 131 -5.40 -0.38 10.77
N GLY A 132 -5.39 0.96 10.66
CA GLY A 132 -6.61 1.74 10.41
C GLY A 132 -7.27 1.38 9.07
N CYS A 133 -6.49 1.29 7.99
CA CYS A 133 -7.00 0.84 6.69
C CYS A 133 -7.55 -0.59 6.75
N SER A 134 -6.89 -1.50 7.48
CA SER A 134 -7.37 -2.87 7.64
C SER A 134 -8.68 -2.90 8.40
N VAL A 135 -8.83 -2.16 9.50
CA VAL A 135 -10.10 -2.08 10.24
C VAL A 135 -11.23 -1.56 9.34
N LEU A 136 -10.97 -0.63 8.42
CA LEU A 136 -11.97 -0.17 7.46
C LEU A 136 -12.36 -1.29 6.46
N VAL A 137 -11.39 -2.05 5.95
CA VAL A 137 -11.59 -3.21 5.07
C VAL A 137 -12.45 -4.27 5.78
N GLU A 138 -12.08 -4.62 7.00
CA GLU A 138 -12.80 -5.55 7.87
C GLU A 138 -14.24 -5.10 8.14
N THR A 139 -14.40 -3.83 8.51
CA THR A 139 -15.73 -3.22 8.75
C THR A 139 -16.57 -3.27 7.48
N ALA A 140 -15.99 -2.99 6.32
CA ALA A 140 -16.68 -3.07 5.04
C ALA A 140 -17.09 -4.51 4.71
N GLN A 141 -16.22 -5.49 4.90
CA GLN A 141 -16.55 -6.91 4.69
C GLN A 141 -17.70 -7.37 5.56
N TYR A 142 -17.68 -6.97 6.83
CA TYR A 142 -18.76 -7.27 7.77
C TYR A 142 -20.07 -6.59 7.36
N ALA A 143 -20.05 -5.28 7.10
CA ALA A 143 -21.24 -4.50 6.77
C ALA A 143 -21.87 -4.91 5.42
N LEU A 144 -21.03 -5.27 4.44
CA LEU A 144 -21.46 -5.73 3.12
C LEU A 144 -21.76 -7.23 3.07
N GLN A 145 -21.59 -7.95 4.18
CA GLN A 145 -21.87 -9.39 4.32
C GLN A 145 -21.19 -10.22 3.21
N LEU A 146 -19.90 -9.99 2.98
CA LEU A 146 -19.15 -10.58 1.86
C LEU A 146 -18.87 -12.09 2.03
N ASP A 147 -19.55 -12.77 2.95
CA ASP A 147 -19.27 -14.17 3.36
C ASP A 147 -17.79 -14.37 3.78
N ARG A 148 -17.24 -13.34 4.42
CA ARG A 148 -15.91 -13.36 5.04
C ARG A 148 -16.05 -13.31 6.55
N VAL A 149 -15.09 -13.88 7.24
CA VAL A 149 -14.92 -13.68 8.69
C VAL A 149 -14.13 -12.39 8.84
N SER A 150 -14.69 -11.43 9.56
CA SER A 150 -13.94 -10.23 9.90
C SER A 150 -13.07 -10.50 11.13
N SER A 151 -11.75 -10.44 10.97
CA SER A 151 -10.79 -10.98 11.94
C SER A 151 -9.77 -9.96 12.42
N VAL A 152 -9.48 -9.99 13.73
CA VAL A 152 -8.33 -9.26 14.30
C VAL A 152 -7.01 -9.77 13.72
N ASP A 153 -6.92 -11.06 13.35
CA ASP A 153 -5.68 -11.63 12.80
C ASP A 153 -5.36 -11.09 11.40
N ASP A 154 -6.38 -10.83 10.59
CA ASP A 154 -6.22 -10.17 9.29
C ASP A 154 -5.67 -8.75 9.46
N VAL A 155 -6.19 -7.99 10.44
CA VAL A 155 -5.67 -6.65 10.80
C VAL A 155 -4.21 -6.71 11.22
N LEU A 156 -3.85 -7.66 12.07
CA LEU A 156 -2.49 -7.84 12.56
C LEU A 156 -1.52 -8.20 11.42
N LEU A 157 -1.90 -9.13 10.55
CA LEU A 157 -1.09 -9.55 9.40
C LEU A 157 -0.92 -8.40 8.39
N ASN A 158 -2.00 -7.73 8.02
CA ASN A 158 -1.97 -6.60 7.09
C ASN A 158 -1.06 -5.47 7.61
N ALA A 159 -1.16 -5.14 8.90
CA ALA A 159 -0.33 -4.11 9.53
C ALA A 159 1.14 -4.54 9.67
N ALA A 160 1.40 -5.80 10.02
CA ALA A 160 2.75 -6.35 10.11
C ALA A 160 3.45 -6.36 8.75
N GLY A 161 2.73 -6.74 7.69
CA GLY A 161 3.22 -6.70 6.31
C GLY A 161 3.63 -5.31 5.87
N ALA A 162 2.78 -4.30 6.15
CA ALA A 162 3.11 -2.90 5.87
C ALA A 162 4.33 -2.41 6.67
N ALA A 163 4.44 -2.76 7.95
CA ALA A 163 5.57 -2.39 8.79
C ALA A 163 6.88 -3.02 8.31
N ALA A 164 6.86 -4.30 7.93
CA ALA A 164 8.01 -5.01 7.36
C ALA A 164 8.46 -4.35 6.04
N ALA A 165 7.51 -3.99 5.17
CA ALA A 165 7.79 -3.32 3.91
C ALA A 165 8.36 -1.90 4.12
N ALA A 166 7.88 -1.16 5.13
CA ALA A 166 8.44 0.14 5.52
C ALA A 166 9.87 0.03 6.06
N LEU A 167 10.17 -1.05 6.80
CA LEU A 167 11.53 -1.36 7.24
C LEU A 167 12.44 -1.68 6.05
N ALA A 168 11.94 -2.45 5.07
CA ALA A 168 12.67 -2.73 3.84
C ALA A 168 12.99 -1.43 3.07
N SER A 169 12.07 -0.45 3.11
CA SER A 169 12.28 0.84 2.45
C SER A 169 13.04 1.90 3.26
N ARG A 170 13.40 1.59 4.52
CA ARG A 170 13.94 2.52 5.53
C ARG A 170 15.09 3.38 5.05
N ARG A 171 16.04 2.78 4.35
CA ARG A 171 17.25 3.47 3.87
C ARG A 171 16.95 4.61 2.91
N TRP A 172 15.84 4.57 2.17
CA TRP A 172 15.55 5.54 1.11
C TRP A 172 14.75 6.75 1.59
N TRP A 173 13.96 6.63 2.67
CA TRP A 173 13.26 7.77 3.27
C TRP A 173 14.03 8.42 4.42
N ARG A 174 15.03 7.74 4.99
CA ARG A 174 15.95 8.30 6.00
C ARG A 174 16.93 9.32 5.43
N THR A 175 17.40 9.08 4.21
CA THR A 175 18.40 9.90 3.51
C THR A 175 17.77 10.85 2.51
N ALA A 176 16.46 11.09 2.57
CA ALA A 176 15.79 12.04 1.71
C ALA A 176 16.44 13.43 1.89
N PRO A 177 17.08 14.03 0.86
CA PRO A 177 17.74 15.32 0.97
C PRO A 177 16.68 16.39 1.19
N GLY A 178 16.56 16.86 2.42
CA GLY A 178 15.53 17.81 2.83
C GLY A 178 15.99 18.81 3.90
N ALA A 179 17.29 18.93 4.14
CA ALA A 179 17.85 20.06 4.85
C ALA A 179 18.62 20.93 3.82
N PRO A 180 18.17 22.17 3.54
CA PRO A 180 19.06 23.15 2.94
C PRO A 180 20.33 23.22 3.80
N PRO A 181 21.54 23.28 3.22
CA PRO A 181 22.72 23.58 4.02
C PRO A 181 22.43 24.84 4.82
N ALA A 182 22.64 24.79 6.14
CA ALA A 182 22.57 25.97 6.97
C ALA A 182 23.42 27.04 6.28
N ARG A 183 22.82 28.18 5.92
CA ARG A 183 23.58 29.31 5.38
C ARG A 183 24.77 29.52 6.31
N PRO A 184 26.01 29.65 5.79
CA PRO A 184 27.14 30.05 6.61
C PRO A 184 26.70 31.26 7.41
N ALA A 185 26.82 31.19 8.73
CA ALA A 185 26.49 32.31 9.61
C ALA A 185 27.16 33.55 9.03
N ALA A 186 26.38 34.58 8.74
CA ALA A 186 26.91 35.82 8.22
C ALA A 186 28.03 36.28 9.16
N VAL A 187 29.25 36.35 8.63
CA VAL A 187 30.41 36.85 9.37
C VAL A 187 30.04 38.28 9.80
N ALA A 188 29.93 38.49 11.11
CA ALA A 188 29.65 39.81 11.66
C ALA A 188 30.76 40.77 11.22
N PRO A 189 30.43 42.01 10.79
CA PRO A 189 31.43 42.97 10.41
C PRO A 189 32.33 43.31 11.60
N VAL A 190 33.64 43.20 11.41
CA VAL A 190 34.66 43.60 12.37
C VAL A 190 34.54 45.12 12.59
N PRO A 191 34.37 45.61 13.83
CA PRO A 191 34.39 47.04 14.10
C PRO A 191 35.77 47.62 13.76
N GLY A 192 35.81 48.59 12.84
CA GLY A 192 37.03 49.34 12.50
C GLY A 192 37.54 50.11 13.71
N ARG A 193 38.88 50.15 13.83
CA ARG A 193 39.62 51.01 14.76
C ARG A 193 39.71 52.43 14.22
#